data_AF-A0AAU9HXC3-F1
#
_entry.id   AF-A0AAU9HXC3-F1
#
_cell.length_a   1.000
_cell.length_b   1.000
_cell.length_c   1.000
_cell.angle_alpha   90.00
_cell.angle_beta   90.00
_cell.angle_gamma   90.00
#
_symmetry.space_group_name_H-M   'P 1'
#
loop_
_entity.id
_entity.type
_entity.pdbx_description
1 polymer ?
#
loop_
_entity_poly.entity_id
_entity_poly.type
_entity_poly.pdbx_seq_one_letter_code
_entity_poly.pdbx_strand_id
1 'polypeptide(L)'
;MKHILITRPEGKGAALAQQLEQAGYQASLYPVLKITYLTPTNVELSPLVNADKIIFVSQDAVHALNALKPAINTKAQFYGVGQQTADTIYEVFGVRAALPKQHDSEGLLALKSLADVDGSNIVLVKGIGGRPEIAKTLKQRGAHLNNCVVYQRKPVEPSSANWIDHWQSQNVHGIVITSNAAVDAIFNTISAAQLTWLQQCEFYVASERIGAYLQQQKINSTHIHTAAGASDQAMFTCINQQGSKMSEQSATSKVEKEAKPTAKNTSNTTKSESTKVNNQTQNIPQKVSKVGSVALVISLLVASGVGYEFYQKLNAGKVQNLAVNALTEQNKILQQELQTLKSEQLSLQQALLNSEEQIAMALNENSVKNQQVLKAALQKVQQSGNTLNPQEVTSLQRMAEFKLWAEQDYLGTSAVLKRLDSLLSDHPGTLELRQAITQDIQTLDNIKPVATEAIYLQLNSVIKRIDDLVFNAVNLPEEASISDENALSEDVSDWQQNIRNSWNKIVDSFITIRHHEGVLIEPLLTDRERHLITQRIKLNITQAQDALMGKQASIYFNALNDTKRLVNEYFKQDDDATKVVIQTLANLEKESLNFNPQVTLQSTQKVKEWAQ
;
A
#
# COMPACT_ATOMS: atom_id res chain seq x y z
N MET A 1 -18.03 -18.69 -33.68
CA MET A 1 -16.59 -18.76 -33.31
C MET A 1 -16.49 -18.37 -31.84
N LYS A 2 -15.65 -19.02 -31.03
CA LYS A 2 -15.48 -18.63 -29.62
C LYS A 2 -14.65 -17.34 -29.54
N HIS A 3 -15.08 -16.38 -28.75
CA HIS A 3 -14.38 -15.11 -28.56
C HIS A 3 -13.65 -15.10 -27.21
N ILE A 4 -12.32 -14.94 -27.26
CA ILE A 4 -11.42 -14.88 -26.11
C ILE A 4 -10.91 -13.46 -25.93
N LEU A 5 -11.11 -12.91 -24.75
CA LEU A 5 -10.67 -11.57 -24.35
C LEU A 5 -9.34 -11.64 -23.59
N ILE A 6 -8.40 -10.75 -23.90
CA ILE A 6 -7.07 -10.70 -23.29
C ILE A 6 -6.93 -9.42 -22.45
N THR A 7 -6.93 -9.58 -21.12
CA THR A 7 -6.91 -8.46 -20.14
C THR A 7 -5.51 -7.92 -19.83
N ARG A 8 -4.48 -8.37 -20.56
CA ARG A 8 -3.07 -8.03 -20.33
C ARG A 8 -2.83 -6.52 -20.49
N PRO A 9 -1.83 -5.92 -19.80
CA PRO A 9 -1.53 -4.50 -19.93
C PRO A 9 -1.24 -4.06 -21.36
N GLU A 10 -1.40 -2.76 -21.63
CA GLU A 10 -1.21 -2.15 -22.95
C GLU A 10 0.14 -2.57 -23.59
N GLY A 11 0.09 -2.98 -24.86
CA GLY A 11 1.24 -3.54 -25.58
C GLY A 11 1.54 -5.03 -25.33
N LYS A 12 0.84 -5.71 -24.41
CA LYS A 12 1.09 -7.12 -24.07
C LYS A 12 -0.05 -8.05 -24.50
N GLY A 13 0.29 -9.27 -24.91
CA GLY A 13 -0.67 -10.29 -25.34
C GLY A 13 -0.98 -10.33 -26.84
N ALA A 14 -0.40 -9.45 -27.66
CA ALA A 14 -0.60 -9.47 -29.11
C ALA A 14 -0.15 -10.81 -29.75
N ALA A 15 0.94 -11.41 -29.26
CA ALA A 15 1.37 -12.75 -29.67
C ALA A 15 0.34 -13.83 -29.31
N LEU A 16 -0.28 -13.77 -28.12
CA LEU A 16 -1.36 -14.68 -27.73
C LEU A 16 -2.61 -14.49 -28.60
N ALA A 17 -2.97 -13.24 -28.94
CA ALA A 17 -4.08 -12.96 -29.84
C ALA A 17 -3.84 -13.60 -31.22
N GLN A 18 -2.66 -13.38 -31.80
CA GLN A 18 -2.27 -13.97 -33.09
C GLN A 18 -2.25 -15.51 -33.06
N GLN A 19 -1.76 -16.13 -31.97
CA GLN A 19 -1.81 -17.59 -31.80
C GLN A 19 -3.25 -18.12 -31.73
N LEU A 20 -4.14 -17.42 -31.03
CA LEU A 20 -5.56 -17.78 -30.92
C LEU A 20 -6.32 -17.62 -32.24
N GLU A 21 -6.05 -16.54 -32.99
CA GLU A 21 -6.60 -16.31 -34.33
C GLU A 21 -6.16 -17.41 -35.31
N GLN A 22 -4.88 -17.80 -35.29
CA GLN A 22 -4.35 -18.91 -36.09
C GLN A 22 -4.98 -20.27 -35.72
N ALA A 23 -5.46 -20.43 -34.48
CA ALA A 23 -6.17 -21.62 -34.01
C ALA A 23 -7.71 -21.52 -34.19
N GLY A 24 -8.23 -20.48 -34.86
CA GLY A 24 -9.66 -20.34 -35.17
C GLY A 24 -10.53 -19.80 -34.04
N TYR A 25 -9.95 -19.12 -33.05
CA TYR A 25 -10.67 -18.31 -32.07
C TYR A 25 -10.74 -16.87 -32.55
N GLN A 26 -11.79 -16.14 -32.17
CA GLN A 26 -11.76 -14.67 -32.23
C GLN A 26 -11.02 -14.19 -30.99
N ALA A 27 -10.03 -13.29 -31.16
CA ALA A 27 -9.30 -12.69 -30.05
C ALA A 27 -9.55 -11.18 -29.99
N SER A 28 -9.61 -10.60 -28.79
CA SER A 28 -9.59 -9.15 -28.58
C SER A 28 -8.66 -8.77 -27.43
N LEU A 29 -7.79 -7.81 -27.69
CA LEU A 29 -6.96 -7.16 -26.67
C LEU A 29 -7.79 -6.07 -25.99
N TYR A 30 -8.01 -6.19 -24.68
CA TYR A 30 -8.72 -5.17 -23.90
C TYR A 30 -7.94 -4.89 -22.61
N PRO A 31 -6.92 -4.00 -22.65
CA PRO A 31 -6.07 -3.75 -21.51
C PRO A 31 -6.83 -3.15 -20.32
N VAL A 32 -6.79 -3.85 -19.18
CA VAL A 32 -7.51 -3.46 -17.95
C VAL A 32 -6.58 -2.75 -16.96
N LEU A 33 -5.28 -2.80 -17.23
CA LEU A 33 -4.21 -2.16 -16.47
C LEU A 33 -3.33 -1.34 -17.41
N LYS A 34 -3.11 -0.06 -17.09
CA LYS A 34 -2.08 0.75 -17.72
C LYS A 34 -0.79 0.69 -16.90
N ILE A 35 0.35 0.61 -17.58
CA ILE A 35 1.66 0.77 -16.96
C ILE A 35 2.05 2.24 -17.06
N THR A 36 2.38 2.85 -15.93
CA THR A 36 2.92 4.21 -15.85
C THR A 36 4.33 4.11 -15.31
N TYR A 37 5.33 4.51 -16.10
CA TYR A 37 6.70 4.64 -15.60
C TYR A 37 6.77 5.82 -14.64
N LEU A 38 7.54 5.64 -13.57
CA LEU A 38 7.77 6.64 -12.53
C LEU A 38 9.13 7.30 -12.78
N THR A 39 9.34 8.45 -12.16
CA THR A 39 10.63 9.15 -12.12
C THR A 39 11.15 9.15 -10.67
N PRO A 40 11.83 8.08 -10.22
CA PRO A 40 12.55 8.09 -8.96
C PRO A 40 13.56 9.23 -8.92
N THR A 41 13.82 9.72 -7.71
CA THR A 41 14.84 10.73 -7.45
C THR A 41 16.25 10.19 -7.71
N ASN A 42 17.22 11.10 -7.89
CA ASN A 42 18.64 10.72 -7.97
C ASN A 42 19.12 9.96 -6.73
N VAL A 43 18.51 10.20 -5.56
CA VAL A 43 18.79 9.47 -4.31
C VAL A 43 18.36 8.01 -4.44
N GLU A 44 17.13 7.73 -4.90
CA GLU A 44 16.62 6.36 -5.13
C GLU A 44 17.34 5.60 -6.26
N LEU A 45 17.97 6.32 -7.19
CA LEU A 45 18.80 5.75 -8.25
C LEU A 45 20.25 5.53 -7.82
N SER A 46 20.77 6.30 -6.84
CA SER A 46 22.17 6.23 -6.42
C SER A 46 22.70 4.84 -6.02
N PRO A 47 21.92 3.92 -5.41
CA PRO A 47 22.41 2.58 -5.06
C PRO A 47 22.80 1.72 -6.27
N LEU A 48 22.33 2.05 -7.49
CA LEU A 48 22.66 1.33 -8.72
C LEU A 48 24.15 1.44 -9.10
N VAL A 49 24.84 2.49 -8.62
CA VAL A 49 26.26 2.73 -8.89
C VAL A 49 27.16 1.79 -8.08
N ASN A 50 26.73 1.44 -6.85
CA ASN A 50 27.49 0.63 -5.89
C ASN A 50 26.86 -0.76 -5.66
N ALA A 51 25.93 -1.19 -6.51
CA ALA A 51 25.28 -2.48 -6.39
C ALA A 51 26.23 -3.64 -6.74
N ASP A 52 26.29 -4.66 -5.90
CA ASP A 52 26.93 -5.94 -6.20
C ASP A 52 26.02 -6.82 -7.08
N LYS A 53 24.71 -6.69 -6.87
CA LYS A 53 23.67 -7.55 -7.46
C LYS A 53 22.45 -6.71 -7.83
N ILE A 54 21.94 -6.83 -9.06
CA ILE A 54 20.77 -6.06 -9.54
C ILE A 54 19.70 -7.03 -10.04
N ILE A 55 18.49 -6.94 -9.47
CA ILE A 55 17.40 -7.89 -9.70
C ILE A 55 16.21 -7.19 -10.35
N PHE A 56 15.81 -7.65 -11.55
CA PHE A 56 14.63 -7.15 -12.25
C PHE A 56 13.48 -8.16 -12.20
N VAL A 57 12.32 -7.70 -11.74
CA VAL A 57 11.11 -8.57 -11.59
C VAL A 57 10.21 -8.61 -12.83
N SER A 58 10.52 -7.82 -13.87
CA SER A 58 9.78 -7.76 -15.14
C SER A 58 10.57 -7.01 -16.22
N GLN A 59 10.21 -7.22 -17.49
CA GLN A 59 10.63 -6.37 -18.62
C GLN A 59 10.34 -4.88 -18.36
N ASP A 60 9.20 -4.60 -17.72
CA ASP A 60 8.75 -3.24 -17.41
C ASP A 60 9.75 -2.52 -16.49
N ALA A 61 10.34 -3.25 -15.53
CA ALA A 61 11.40 -2.72 -14.67
C ALA A 61 12.69 -2.41 -15.47
N VAL A 62 13.02 -3.21 -16.48
CA VAL A 62 14.19 -3.00 -17.34
C VAL A 62 14.00 -1.77 -18.23
N HIS A 63 12.87 -1.69 -18.94
CA HIS A 63 12.56 -0.57 -19.84
C HIS A 63 12.38 0.75 -19.10
N ALA A 64 11.67 0.76 -17.97
CA ALA A 64 11.47 1.96 -17.15
C ALA A 64 12.81 2.47 -16.59
N LEU A 65 13.68 1.58 -16.09
CA LEU A 65 15.00 1.99 -15.61
C LEU A 65 15.87 2.56 -16.75
N ASN A 66 15.85 1.93 -17.93
CA ASN A 66 16.59 2.42 -19.09
C ASN A 66 16.10 3.80 -19.58
N ALA A 67 14.79 4.06 -19.53
CA ALA A 67 14.23 5.35 -19.90
C ALA A 67 14.77 6.51 -19.05
N LEU A 68 15.13 6.24 -17.79
CA LEU A 68 15.71 7.19 -16.84
C LEU A 68 17.23 7.42 -17.06
N LYS A 69 17.90 6.53 -17.81
CA LYS A 69 19.35 6.53 -18.07
C LYS A 69 20.24 6.77 -16.83
N PRO A 70 20.04 6.05 -15.71
CA PRO A 70 20.85 6.20 -14.51
C PRO A 70 22.28 5.71 -14.73
N ALA A 71 23.22 6.20 -13.92
CA ALA A 71 24.49 5.52 -13.72
C ALA A 71 24.23 4.15 -13.05
N ILE A 72 24.74 3.08 -13.64
CA ILE A 72 24.48 1.70 -13.21
C ILE A 72 25.77 0.87 -13.28
N ASN A 73 26.03 0.06 -12.25
CA ASN A 73 27.17 -0.84 -12.23
C ASN A 73 26.96 -2.02 -13.19
N THR A 74 27.44 -1.90 -14.43
CA THR A 74 27.40 -2.99 -15.41
C THR A 74 28.32 -4.17 -15.08
N LYS A 75 29.17 -4.06 -14.04
CA LYS A 75 29.96 -5.17 -13.47
C LYS A 75 29.20 -5.95 -12.38
N ALA A 76 28.05 -5.47 -11.92
CA ALA A 76 27.21 -6.17 -10.96
C ALA A 76 26.68 -7.49 -11.54
N GLN A 77 26.30 -8.44 -10.68
CA GLN A 77 25.59 -9.62 -11.16
C GLN A 77 24.11 -9.28 -11.38
N PHE A 78 23.66 -9.29 -12.65
CA PHE A 78 22.27 -9.06 -13.01
C PHE A 78 21.44 -10.34 -12.85
N TYR A 79 20.15 -10.19 -12.54
CA TYR A 79 19.17 -11.28 -12.40
C TYR A 79 17.83 -10.91 -13.04
N GLY A 80 17.21 -11.88 -13.70
CA GLY A 80 15.85 -11.78 -14.24
C GLY A 80 14.97 -12.91 -13.72
N VAL A 81 13.73 -12.60 -13.31
CA VAL A 81 12.78 -13.60 -12.77
C VAL A 81 12.33 -14.62 -13.83
N GLY A 82 12.40 -14.32 -15.12
CA GLY A 82 12.08 -15.25 -16.20
C GLY A 82 12.73 -14.88 -17.53
N GLN A 83 12.84 -15.85 -18.45
CA GLN A 83 13.64 -15.78 -19.69
C GLN A 83 13.53 -14.42 -20.40
N GLN A 84 12.31 -14.01 -20.77
CA GLN A 84 12.07 -12.73 -21.47
C GLN A 84 12.59 -11.49 -20.73
N THR A 85 12.70 -11.52 -19.40
CA THR A 85 13.31 -10.41 -18.63
C THR A 85 14.84 -10.46 -18.69
N ALA A 86 15.44 -11.66 -18.70
CA ALA A 86 16.88 -11.82 -18.93
C ALA A 86 17.28 -11.42 -20.37
N ASP A 87 16.43 -11.73 -21.36
CA ASP A 87 16.61 -11.33 -22.75
C ASP A 87 16.61 -9.79 -22.86
N THR A 88 15.59 -9.11 -22.30
CA THR A 88 15.53 -7.64 -22.29
C THR A 88 16.69 -7.00 -21.53
N ILE A 89 17.19 -7.60 -20.44
CA ILE A 89 18.41 -7.11 -19.76
C ILE A 89 19.62 -7.15 -20.71
N TYR A 90 19.76 -8.21 -21.50
CA TYR A 90 20.85 -8.35 -22.46
C TYR A 90 20.71 -7.36 -23.63
N GLU A 91 19.51 -7.17 -24.17
CA GLU A 91 19.21 -6.18 -25.21
C GLU A 91 19.49 -4.73 -24.76
N VAL A 92 19.19 -4.42 -23.50
CA VAL A 92 19.23 -3.05 -22.96
C VAL A 92 20.58 -2.69 -22.33
N PHE A 93 21.20 -3.59 -21.59
CA PHE A 93 22.43 -3.33 -20.83
C PHE A 93 23.64 -4.12 -21.34
N GLY A 94 23.48 -5.07 -22.28
CA GLY A 94 24.55 -5.95 -22.76
C GLY A 94 24.99 -7.03 -21.76
N VAL A 95 24.44 -7.05 -20.55
CA VAL A 95 24.81 -7.98 -19.48
C VAL A 95 23.95 -9.24 -19.55
N ARG A 96 24.55 -10.43 -19.38
CA ARG A 96 23.80 -11.68 -19.25
C ARG A 96 23.29 -11.84 -17.82
N ALA A 97 21.98 -11.72 -17.63
CA ALA A 97 21.35 -11.95 -16.34
C ALA A 97 21.36 -13.45 -15.96
N ALA A 98 21.55 -13.74 -14.68
CA ALA A 98 21.32 -15.07 -14.13
C ALA A 98 19.81 -15.36 -14.06
N LEU A 99 19.45 -16.59 -14.44
CA LEU A 99 18.06 -17.03 -14.63
C LEU A 99 17.75 -18.25 -13.74
N PRO A 100 16.62 -18.27 -13.01
CA PRO A 100 16.21 -19.43 -12.21
C PRO A 100 15.58 -20.54 -13.06
N LYS A 101 15.63 -21.79 -12.56
CA LYS A 101 14.98 -22.95 -13.20
C LYS A 101 13.45 -22.90 -13.17
N GLN A 102 12.88 -22.19 -12.18
CA GLN A 102 11.46 -21.88 -12.07
C GLN A 102 11.31 -20.36 -12.16
N HIS A 103 10.43 -19.87 -13.03
CA HIS A 103 10.36 -18.45 -13.41
C HIS A 103 9.51 -17.61 -12.44
N ASP A 104 9.81 -17.71 -11.15
CA ASP A 104 9.05 -17.15 -10.04
C ASP A 104 9.98 -16.60 -8.92
N SER A 105 9.41 -16.20 -7.78
CA SER A 105 10.15 -15.62 -6.67
C SER A 105 11.02 -16.67 -5.97
N GLU A 106 10.50 -17.88 -5.91
CA GLU A 106 10.96 -19.02 -5.16
C GLU A 106 12.18 -19.64 -5.87
N GLY A 107 12.09 -19.87 -7.18
CA GLY A 107 13.18 -20.28 -8.04
C GLY A 107 14.31 -19.26 -8.10
N LEU A 108 14.00 -17.95 -8.08
CA LEU A 108 15.01 -16.89 -7.99
C LEU A 108 15.78 -16.98 -6.66
N LEU A 109 15.07 -17.09 -5.53
CA LEU A 109 15.66 -17.22 -4.20
C LEU A 109 16.40 -18.55 -3.98
N ALA A 110 16.21 -19.54 -4.85
CA ALA A 110 16.95 -20.81 -4.88
C ALA A 110 18.24 -20.77 -5.72
N LEU A 111 18.56 -19.66 -6.39
CA LEU A 111 19.86 -19.48 -7.07
C LEU A 111 20.99 -19.46 -6.05
N LYS A 112 22.03 -20.28 -6.27
CA LYS A 112 23.21 -20.37 -5.36
C LYS A 112 23.88 -19.01 -5.11
N SER A 113 23.94 -18.15 -6.12
CA SER A 113 24.53 -16.79 -6.02
C SER A 113 23.64 -15.76 -5.30
N LEU A 114 22.46 -16.17 -4.84
CA LEU A 114 21.57 -15.43 -3.94
C LEU A 114 21.31 -16.16 -2.61
N ALA A 115 21.90 -17.35 -2.41
CA ALA A 115 21.74 -18.15 -1.19
C ALA A 115 22.52 -17.55 -0.02
N ASP A 116 23.75 -17.11 -0.29
CA ASP A 116 24.57 -16.28 0.60
C ASP A 116 24.70 -14.88 -0.02
N VAL A 117 24.30 -13.87 0.76
CA VAL A 117 24.22 -12.46 0.37
C VAL A 117 24.45 -11.51 1.55
N ASP A 118 25.07 -12.00 2.64
CA ASP A 118 25.33 -11.15 3.81
C ASP A 118 26.26 -9.98 3.43
N GLY A 119 25.97 -8.79 3.97
CA GLY A 119 26.63 -7.53 3.60
C GLY A 119 26.55 -7.11 2.12
N SER A 120 25.88 -7.87 1.23
CA SER A 120 25.82 -7.55 -0.21
C SER A 120 24.89 -6.37 -0.49
N ASN A 121 25.34 -5.42 -1.31
CA ASN A 121 24.50 -4.34 -1.84
C ASN A 121 23.63 -4.88 -2.98
N ILE A 122 22.32 -5.00 -2.73
CA ILE A 122 21.37 -5.53 -3.72
C ILE A 122 20.34 -4.46 -4.07
N VAL A 123 20.15 -4.21 -5.37
CA VAL A 123 19.07 -3.34 -5.86
C VAL A 123 17.98 -4.18 -6.51
N LEU A 124 16.78 -4.14 -5.94
CA LEU A 124 15.58 -4.78 -6.47
C LEU A 124 14.77 -3.76 -7.29
N VAL A 125 14.88 -3.85 -8.61
CA VAL A 125 14.18 -2.99 -9.57
C VAL A 125 12.79 -3.56 -9.84
N LYS A 126 11.76 -2.82 -9.42
CA LYS A 126 10.37 -3.30 -9.34
C LYS A 126 9.34 -2.22 -9.63
N GLY A 127 8.08 -2.65 -9.73
CA GLY A 127 6.93 -1.75 -9.64
C GLY A 127 6.31 -1.71 -8.24
N ILE A 128 5.46 -0.71 -7.99
CA ILE A 128 4.64 -0.59 -6.79
C ILE A 128 3.85 -1.90 -6.55
N GLY A 129 3.80 -2.36 -5.30
CA GLY A 129 3.09 -3.59 -4.90
C GLY A 129 3.73 -4.92 -5.34
N GLY A 130 4.91 -4.92 -5.98
CA GLY A 130 5.56 -6.16 -6.43
C GLY A 130 6.09 -7.06 -5.30
N ARG A 131 6.00 -8.40 -5.52
CA ARG A 131 6.57 -9.52 -4.74
C ARG A 131 7.36 -9.13 -3.47
N PRO A 132 6.72 -9.04 -2.28
CA PRO A 132 7.42 -8.74 -1.02
C PRO A 132 8.34 -9.88 -0.54
N GLU A 133 8.11 -11.12 -0.97
CA GLU A 133 8.85 -12.32 -0.55
C GLU A 133 10.33 -12.23 -0.91
N ILE A 134 10.65 -11.79 -2.14
CA ILE A 134 12.02 -11.56 -2.61
C ILE A 134 12.73 -10.57 -1.67
N ALA A 135 12.05 -9.47 -1.32
CA ALA A 135 12.63 -8.44 -0.48
C ALA A 135 12.81 -8.90 0.97
N LYS A 136 11.82 -9.63 1.51
CA LYS A 136 11.86 -10.21 2.86
C LYS A 136 12.99 -11.22 2.98
N THR A 137 13.09 -12.18 2.07
CA THR A 137 14.08 -13.26 2.16
C THR A 137 15.51 -12.76 1.96
N LEU A 138 15.76 -11.81 1.05
CA LEU A 138 17.11 -11.25 0.89
C LEU A 138 17.56 -10.45 2.12
N LYS A 139 16.67 -9.67 2.75
CA LYS A 139 16.97 -9.00 4.03
C LYS A 139 17.19 -10.00 5.17
N GLN A 140 16.44 -11.10 5.21
CA GLN A 140 16.65 -12.20 6.18
C GLN A 140 17.98 -12.95 5.96
N ARG A 141 18.60 -12.82 4.79
CA ARG A 141 19.94 -13.35 4.46
C ARG A 141 21.05 -12.28 4.59
N GLY A 142 20.81 -11.18 5.28
CA GLY A 142 21.80 -10.14 5.58
C GLY A 142 22.06 -9.09 4.48
N ALA A 143 21.34 -9.14 3.35
CA ALA A 143 21.59 -8.22 2.24
C ALA A 143 21.18 -6.76 2.55
N HIS A 144 22.04 -5.82 2.18
CA HIS A 144 21.73 -4.39 2.10
C HIS A 144 20.82 -4.11 0.89
N LEU A 145 19.54 -4.43 1.06
CA LEU A 145 18.55 -4.41 -0.02
C LEU A 145 17.87 -3.04 -0.19
N ASN A 146 18.16 -2.41 -1.31
CA ASN A 146 17.52 -1.20 -1.81
C ASN A 146 16.38 -1.56 -2.80
N ASN A 147 15.24 -0.87 -2.72
CA ASN A 147 14.14 -1.04 -3.68
C ASN A 147 14.12 0.13 -4.66
N CYS A 148 14.31 -0.13 -5.94
CA CYS A 148 14.19 0.88 -6.99
C CYS A 148 12.81 0.75 -7.66
N VAL A 149 11.91 1.69 -7.41
CA VAL A 149 10.48 1.58 -7.78
C VAL A 149 10.19 2.41 -9.04
N VAL A 150 10.39 1.78 -10.21
CA VAL A 150 10.43 2.49 -11.51
C VAL A 150 9.10 2.51 -12.28
N TYR A 151 8.07 1.78 -11.83
CA TYR A 151 6.75 1.84 -12.46
C TYR A 151 5.58 1.56 -11.49
N GLN A 152 4.38 1.98 -11.89
CA GLN A 152 3.10 1.59 -11.29
C GLN A 152 2.23 0.88 -12.32
N ARG A 153 1.39 -0.05 -11.87
CA ARG A 153 0.19 -0.49 -12.61
C ARG A 153 -1.01 0.25 -12.03
N LYS A 154 -1.77 0.94 -12.87
CA LYS A 154 -3.07 1.52 -12.49
C LYS A 154 -4.18 0.80 -13.27
N PRO A 155 -5.41 0.69 -12.74
CA PRO A 155 -6.58 0.37 -13.56
C PRO A 155 -6.66 1.31 -14.76
N VAL A 156 -7.22 0.82 -15.87
CA VAL A 156 -7.72 1.70 -16.93
C VAL A 156 -9.10 2.16 -16.49
N GLU A 157 -9.29 3.46 -16.26
CA GLU A 157 -10.61 4.02 -15.99
C GLU A 157 -11.54 3.71 -17.17
N PRO A 158 -12.74 3.13 -16.93
CA PRO A 158 -13.67 2.84 -18.01
C PRO A 158 -14.12 4.14 -18.66
N SER A 159 -14.13 4.15 -20.00
CA SER A 159 -14.81 5.20 -20.77
C SER A 159 -16.31 5.25 -20.42
N SER A 160 -17.02 6.29 -20.86
CA SER A 160 -18.44 6.51 -20.52
C SER A 160 -19.42 5.40 -20.92
N ALA A 161 -19.00 4.41 -21.71
CA ALA A 161 -19.69 3.12 -21.83
C ALA A 161 -18.97 2.07 -20.97
N ASN A 162 -19.71 1.40 -20.08
CA ASN A 162 -19.15 0.36 -19.23
C ASN A 162 -18.65 -0.82 -20.09
N TRP A 163 -17.33 -0.99 -20.07
CA TRP A 163 -16.56 -2.04 -20.73
C TRP A 163 -17.12 -3.46 -20.63
N ILE A 164 -17.79 -3.84 -19.54
CA ILE A 164 -18.38 -5.18 -19.41
C ILE A 164 -19.60 -5.33 -20.32
N ASP A 165 -20.42 -4.29 -20.47
CA ASP A 165 -21.56 -4.28 -21.40
C ASP A 165 -21.07 -4.37 -22.85
N HIS A 166 -19.91 -3.76 -23.15
CA HIS A 166 -19.24 -3.92 -24.43
C HIS A 166 -18.77 -5.37 -24.65
N TRP A 167 -18.13 -6.01 -23.67
CA TRP A 167 -17.71 -7.43 -23.75
C TRP A 167 -18.90 -8.38 -23.95
N GLN A 168 -20.02 -8.11 -23.27
CA GLN A 168 -21.28 -8.83 -23.47
C GLN A 168 -21.82 -8.62 -24.90
N SER A 169 -21.82 -7.38 -25.41
CA SER A 169 -22.24 -7.10 -26.81
C SER A 169 -21.36 -7.79 -27.86
N GLN A 170 -20.09 -8.01 -27.55
CA GLN A 170 -19.12 -8.73 -28.40
C GLN A 170 -19.20 -10.26 -28.25
N ASN A 171 -20.16 -10.77 -27.47
CA ASN A 171 -20.30 -12.20 -27.14
C ASN A 171 -18.96 -12.81 -26.68
N VAL A 172 -18.26 -12.17 -25.74
CA VAL A 172 -17.05 -12.75 -25.13
C VAL A 172 -17.41 -14.04 -24.40
N HIS A 173 -16.74 -15.14 -24.76
CA HIS A 173 -16.96 -16.47 -24.17
C HIS A 173 -15.93 -16.79 -23.07
N GLY A 174 -14.75 -16.19 -23.12
CA GLY A 174 -13.70 -16.44 -22.13
C GLY A 174 -12.72 -15.29 -21.96
N ILE A 175 -12.11 -15.21 -20.79
CA ILE A 175 -11.34 -14.05 -20.30
C ILE A 175 -10.00 -14.52 -19.76
N VAL A 176 -8.90 -14.10 -20.39
CA VAL A 176 -7.52 -14.38 -19.96
C VAL A 176 -7.10 -13.38 -18.89
N ILE A 177 -6.80 -13.83 -17.67
CA ILE A 177 -6.38 -13.01 -16.52
C ILE A 177 -5.01 -13.45 -16.00
N THR A 178 -4.05 -12.53 -15.98
CA THR A 178 -2.64 -12.83 -15.63
C THR A 178 -2.17 -12.28 -14.28
N SER A 179 -3.02 -11.56 -13.54
CA SER A 179 -2.69 -11.08 -12.19
C SER A 179 -3.94 -10.73 -11.37
N ASN A 180 -3.84 -10.75 -10.04
CA ASN A 180 -4.93 -10.30 -9.14
C ASN A 180 -5.31 -8.85 -9.40
N ALA A 181 -4.35 -7.97 -9.69
CA ALA A 181 -4.62 -6.56 -10.03
C ALA A 181 -5.56 -6.41 -11.25
N ALA A 182 -5.58 -7.37 -12.18
CA ALA A 182 -6.55 -7.40 -13.27
C ALA A 182 -7.92 -7.94 -12.83
N VAL A 183 -7.99 -8.83 -11.83
CA VAL A 183 -9.24 -9.17 -11.14
C VAL A 183 -9.78 -7.95 -10.40
N ASP A 184 -8.95 -7.25 -9.63
CA ASP A 184 -9.33 -6.04 -8.88
C ASP A 184 -9.89 -4.96 -9.81
N ALA A 185 -9.19 -4.68 -10.92
CA ALA A 185 -9.66 -3.73 -11.93
C ALA A 185 -11.03 -4.12 -12.50
N ILE A 186 -11.27 -5.41 -12.79
CA ILE A 186 -12.54 -5.88 -13.36
C ILE A 186 -13.67 -5.88 -12.33
N PHE A 187 -13.46 -6.48 -11.15
CA PHE A 187 -14.53 -6.83 -10.23
C PHE A 187 -14.91 -5.72 -9.24
N ASN A 188 -14.04 -4.73 -8.99
CA ASN A 188 -14.35 -3.65 -8.03
C ASN A 188 -15.38 -2.63 -8.54
N THR A 189 -15.76 -2.66 -9.83
CA THR A 189 -16.63 -1.65 -10.46
C THR A 189 -17.88 -2.25 -11.13
N ILE A 190 -18.36 -3.41 -10.67
CA ILE A 190 -19.42 -4.18 -11.36
C ILE A 190 -20.80 -4.05 -10.70
N SER A 191 -21.84 -4.13 -11.52
CA SER A 191 -23.22 -4.36 -11.08
C SER A 191 -23.53 -5.86 -10.90
N ALA A 192 -24.62 -6.17 -10.20
CA ALA A 192 -25.06 -7.56 -10.00
C ALA A 192 -25.44 -8.28 -11.32
N ALA A 193 -25.96 -7.55 -12.32
CA ALA A 193 -26.26 -8.10 -13.64
C ALA A 193 -24.96 -8.49 -14.38
N GLN A 194 -23.95 -7.62 -14.34
CA GLN A 194 -22.63 -7.88 -14.94
C GLN A 194 -21.90 -9.03 -14.25
N LEU A 195 -21.99 -9.16 -12.91
CA LEU A 195 -21.50 -10.33 -12.19
C LEU A 195 -22.19 -11.63 -12.65
N THR A 196 -23.50 -11.58 -12.87
CA THR A 196 -24.27 -12.76 -13.32
C THR A 196 -23.86 -13.20 -14.73
N TRP A 197 -23.49 -12.27 -15.62
CA TRP A 197 -22.90 -12.59 -16.93
C TRP A 197 -21.46 -13.10 -16.80
N LEU A 198 -20.62 -12.45 -15.99
CA LEU A 198 -19.23 -12.89 -15.74
C LEU A 198 -19.16 -14.32 -15.18
N GLN A 199 -20.13 -14.73 -14.35
CA GLN A 199 -20.26 -16.11 -13.85
C GLN A 199 -20.49 -17.17 -14.95
N GLN A 200 -20.84 -16.77 -16.17
CA GLN A 200 -21.05 -17.64 -17.34
C GLN A 200 -19.83 -17.66 -18.29
N CYS A 201 -18.80 -16.86 -18.03
CA CYS A 201 -17.58 -16.78 -18.86
C CYS A 201 -16.48 -17.74 -18.39
N GLU A 202 -15.73 -18.30 -19.33
CA GLU A 202 -14.58 -19.16 -19.02
C GLU A 202 -13.31 -18.34 -18.70
N PHE A 203 -12.83 -18.37 -17.47
CA PHE A 203 -11.62 -17.66 -17.05
C PHE A 203 -10.37 -18.52 -17.24
N TYR A 204 -9.37 -17.97 -17.93
CA TYR A 204 -8.08 -18.61 -18.13
C TYR A 204 -7.02 -17.87 -17.32
N VAL A 205 -6.53 -18.49 -16.24
CA VAL A 205 -5.67 -17.84 -15.24
C VAL A 205 -4.23 -18.34 -15.26
N ALA A 206 -3.27 -17.43 -15.03
CA ALA A 206 -1.84 -17.76 -15.08
C ALA A 206 -1.28 -18.50 -13.84
N SER A 207 -2.08 -18.71 -12.80
CA SER A 207 -1.71 -19.46 -11.58
C SER A 207 -2.94 -19.72 -10.69
N GLU A 208 -2.89 -20.78 -9.87
CA GLU A 208 -3.95 -21.15 -8.92
C GLU A 208 -4.31 -20.00 -7.96
N ARG A 209 -3.32 -19.20 -7.53
CA ARG A 209 -3.48 -18.03 -6.66
C ARG A 209 -4.36 -16.93 -7.27
N ILE A 210 -4.51 -16.89 -8.59
CA ILE A 210 -5.46 -16.01 -9.29
C ILE A 210 -6.84 -16.67 -9.34
N GLY A 211 -6.90 -17.99 -9.56
CA GLY A 211 -8.14 -18.76 -9.55
C GLY A 211 -8.87 -18.74 -8.19
N ALA A 212 -8.13 -18.97 -7.10
CA ALA A 212 -8.66 -18.85 -5.73
C ALA A 212 -9.18 -17.42 -5.43
N TYR A 213 -8.60 -16.39 -6.06
CA TYR A 213 -9.05 -15.01 -5.91
C TYR A 213 -10.33 -14.72 -6.71
N LEU A 214 -10.49 -15.29 -7.90
CA LEU A 214 -11.76 -15.26 -8.64
C LEU A 214 -12.90 -16.00 -7.91
N GLN A 215 -12.59 -17.06 -7.16
CA GLN A 215 -13.59 -17.76 -6.33
C GLN A 215 -14.11 -16.85 -5.19
N GLN A 216 -13.27 -16.01 -4.61
CA GLN A 216 -13.69 -14.99 -3.64
C GLN A 216 -14.62 -13.94 -4.29
N GLN A 217 -14.42 -13.65 -5.58
CA GLN A 217 -15.32 -12.84 -6.41
C GLN A 217 -16.55 -13.60 -6.95
N LYS A 218 -16.92 -14.73 -6.30
CA LYS A 218 -18.11 -15.56 -6.60
C LYS A 218 -18.11 -16.24 -7.98
N ILE A 219 -16.97 -16.36 -8.65
CA ILE A 219 -16.84 -17.19 -9.87
C ILE A 219 -16.70 -18.66 -9.47
N ASN A 220 -17.46 -19.55 -10.10
CA ASN A 220 -17.38 -20.98 -9.81
C ASN A 220 -16.07 -21.59 -10.37
N SER A 221 -15.41 -22.41 -9.56
CA SER A 221 -14.26 -23.25 -9.91
C SER A 221 -14.36 -23.98 -11.26
N THR A 222 -15.57 -24.37 -11.68
CA THR A 222 -15.83 -25.05 -12.97
C THR A 222 -15.45 -24.22 -14.20
N HIS A 223 -15.48 -22.89 -14.08
CA HIS A 223 -15.16 -21.94 -15.15
C HIS A 223 -13.77 -21.30 -14.97
N ILE A 224 -12.87 -21.91 -14.20
CA ILE A 224 -11.53 -21.37 -13.89
C ILE A 224 -10.45 -22.37 -14.32
N HIS A 225 -9.81 -22.10 -15.46
CA HIS A 225 -8.78 -22.94 -16.06
C HIS A 225 -7.40 -22.37 -15.75
N THR A 226 -6.59 -23.11 -14.99
CA THR A 226 -5.23 -22.68 -14.64
C THR A 226 -4.22 -23.13 -15.69
N ALA A 227 -3.52 -22.17 -16.29
CA ALA A 227 -2.39 -22.40 -17.17
C ALA A 227 -1.08 -22.58 -16.38
N ALA A 228 -0.09 -23.24 -17.01
CA ALA A 228 1.24 -23.45 -16.44
C ALA A 228 2.13 -22.19 -16.47
N GLY A 229 1.60 -21.04 -16.02
CA GLY A 229 2.27 -19.74 -15.97
C GLY A 229 1.72 -18.70 -16.95
N ALA A 230 2.34 -17.51 -16.94
CA ALA A 230 1.86 -16.33 -17.65
C ALA A 230 2.39 -16.15 -19.09
N SER A 231 3.19 -17.07 -19.63
CA SER A 231 3.66 -16.97 -21.02
C SER A 231 2.50 -17.12 -22.01
N ASP A 232 2.62 -16.53 -23.19
CA ASP A 232 1.59 -16.63 -24.22
C ASP A 232 1.37 -18.10 -24.62
N GLN A 233 2.44 -18.87 -24.79
CA GLN A 233 2.37 -20.32 -25.05
C GLN A 233 1.65 -21.12 -23.96
N ALA A 234 1.84 -20.79 -22.67
CA ALA A 234 1.15 -21.49 -21.57
C ALA A 234 -0.35 -21.19 -21.57
N MET A 235 -0.74 -19.92 -21.78
CA MET A 235 -2.16 -19.55 -21.92
C MET A 235 -2.78 -20.20 -23.15
N PHE A 236 -2.13 -20.12 -24.32
CA PHE A 236 -2.60 -20.71 -25.57
C PHE A 236 -2.86 -22.22 -25.42
N THR A 237 -1.91 -22.94 -24.80
CA THR A 237 -2.04 -24.39 -24.55
C THR A 237 -3.24 -24.70 -23.67
N CYS A 238 -3.45 -23.93 -22.59
CA CYS A 238 -4.58 -24.08 -21.68
C CYS A 238 -5.93 -23.81 -22.38
N ILE A 239 -6.02 -22.70 -23.13
CA ILE A 239 -7.24 -22.32 -23.88
C ILE A 239 -7.59 -23.39 -24.91
N ASN A 240 -6.61 -23.87 -25.69
CA ASN A 240 -6.88 -24.82 -26.75
C ASN A 240 -7.29 -26.20 -26.22
N GLN A 241 -6.66 -26.68 -25.13
CA GLN A 241 -7.01 -27.96 -24.49
C GLN A 241 -8.47 -28.02 -24.00
N GLN A 242 -9.01 -26.93 -23.46
CA GLN A 242 -10.41 -26.86 -23.04
C GLN A 242 -11.34 -26.53 -24.23
N GLY A 243 -10.84 -25.75 -25.19
CA GLY A 243 -11.51 -25.46 -26.45
C GLY A 243 -11.93 -26.72 -27.21
N SER A 244 -11.02 -27.70 -27.35
CA SER A 244 -11.27 -28.99 -28.02
C SER A 244 -12.35 -29.83 -27.34
N LYS A 245 -12.34 -29.96 -26.00
CA LYS A 245 -13.29 -30.82 -25.26
C LYS A 245 -14.76 -30.44 -25.46
N MET A 246 -15.05 -29.17 -25.71
CA MET A 246 -16.42 -28.70 -25.96
C MET A 246 -16.88 -28.96 -27.41
N SER A 247 -15.98 -29.32 -28.33
CA SER A 247 -16.33 -29.45 -29.76
C SER A 247 -17.15 -30.70 -30.09
N GLU A 248 -17.13 -31.72 -29.23
CA GLU A 248 -17.85 -32.99 -29.44
C GLU A 248 -19.32 -32.93 -28.96
N GLN A 249 -19.68 -31.95 -28.12
CA GLN A 249 -21.01 -31.85 -27.49
C GLN A 249 -22.02 -30.94 -28.20
N SER A 250 -21.66 -30.28 -29.31
CA SER A 250 -22.54 -29.32 -30.01
C SER A 250 -22.96 -29.74 -31.43
N ALA A 251 -22.74 -31.01 -31.80
CA ALA A 251 -22.95 -31.51 -33.16
C ALA A 251 -24.38 -31.99 -33.47
N THR A 252 -25.42 -31.28 -33.00
CA THR A 252 -26.83 -31.58 -33.37
C THR A 252 -27.68 -30.32 -33.55
N SER A 253 -28.48 -30.33 -34.63
CA SER A 253 -29.60 -29.42 -34.96
C SER A 253 -29.32 -28.20 -35.86
N LYS A 254 -29.74 -28.36 -37.12
CA LYS A 254 -30.36 -27.37 -38.03
C LYS A 254 -29.56 -26.13 -38.46
N VAL A 255 -29.28 -26.08 -39.76
CA VAL A 255 -29.12 -24.85 -40.55
C VAL A 255 -30.25 -24.80 -41.59
N GLU A 256 -30.90 -23.65 -41.73
CA GLU A 256 -31.90 -23.38 -42.77
C GLU A 256 -31.49 -22.12 -43.58
N LYS A 257 -32.20 -21.82 -44.67
CA LYS A 257 -31.64 -21.13 -45.85
C LYS A 257 -31.97 -19.64 -45.95
N GLU A 258 -31.05 -18.91 -46.62
CA GLU A 258 -31.32 -17.74 -47.50
C GLU A 258 -31.90 -16.47 -46.79
N ALA A 259 -31.92 -15.25 -47.35
CA ALA A 259 -31.52 -14.76 -48.68
C ALA A 259 -30.85 -13.36 -48.61
N LYS A 260 -30.40 -12.86 -49.77
CA LYS A 260 -29.90 -11.49 -50.00
C LYS A 260 -31.03 -10.60 -50.55
N PRO A 261 -31.01 -9.26 -50.37
CA PRO A 261 -31.10 -8.39 -51.57
C PRO A 261 -30.20 -7.13 -51.53
N THR A 262 -30.45 -6.18 -52.45
CA THR A 262 -29.50 -5.19 -52.99
C THR A 262 -30.01 -3.73 -53.03
N ALA A 263 -29.07 -2.80 -53.31
CA ALA A 263 -29.28 -1.44 -53.87
C ALA A 263 -29.59 -0.30 -52.86
N LYS A 264 -29.37 0.99 -53.14
CA LYS A 264 -28.99 1.69 -54.41
C LYS A 264 -28.26 3.04 -54.14
N ASN A 265 -27.76 3.71 -55.19
CA ASN A 265 -27.13 5.05 -55.18
C ASN A 265 -28.14 6.18 -54.81
N THR A 266 -27.83 7.48 -54.62
CA THR A 266 -26.74 8.39 -55.10
C THR A 266 -26.62 9.59 -54.09
N SER A 267 -25.98 10.79 -54.24
CA SER A 267 -25.30 11.54 -55.34
C SER A 267 -24.44 12.73 -54.82
N ASN A 268 -23.59 13.25 -55.72
CA ASN A 268 -22.97 14.59 -55.92
C ASN A 268 -23.61 15.82 -55.17
N THR A 269 -22.90 16.93 -54.89
CA THR A 269 -22.29 17.87 -55.89
C THR A 269 -21.16 18.84 -55.40
N THR A 270 -20.10 18.98 -56.22
CA THR A 270 -19.47 20.21 -56.84
C THR A 270 -19.62 21.63 -56.22
N LYS A 271 -18.72 22.65 -56.40
CA LYS A 271 -17.37 22.87 -57.03
C LYS A 271 -16.86 24.32 -56.76
N SER A 272 -15.56 24.64 -57.02
CA SER A 272 -14.97 25.90 -57.62
C SER A 272 -15.35 27.33 -57.12
N GLU A 273 -14.60 28.44 -57.29
CA GLU A 273 -13.18 28.75 -57.66
C GLU A 273 -12.86 30.27 -57.44
N SER A 274 -11.56 30.64 -57.48
CA SER A 274 -11.03 32.00 -57.84
C SER A 274 -11.33 33.19 -56.87
N THR A 275 -10.69 34.37 -56.91
CA THR A 275 -9.88 35.04 -57.97
C THR A 275 -8.77 35.96 -57.39
N LYS A 276 -7.80 36.37 -58.21
CA LYS A 276 -6.78 37.42 -57.93
C LYS A 276 -7.29 38.84 -58.27
N VAL A 277 -6.63 39.87 -57.73
CA VAL A 277 -6.55 41.23 -58.31
C VAL A 277 -5.07 41.68 -58.36
N ASN A 278 -4.73 42.55 -59.31
CA ASN A 278 -3.39 43.06 -59.60
C ASN A 278 -3.40 44.61 -59.56
N ASN A 279 -2.25 45.25 -59.33
CA ASN A 279 -1.99 46.61 -59.84
C ASN A 279 -0.49 46.92 -59.94
N GLN A 280 -0.13 47.75 -60.91
CA GLN A 280 1.25 48.16 -61.22
C GLN A 280 1.46 49.65 -60.91
N THR A 281 2.69 50.06 -60.59
CA THR A 281 3.16 51.44 -60.82
C THR A 281 4.68 51.44 -61.06
N GLN A 282 5.22 52.52 -61.65
CA GLN A 282 6.53 52.54 -62.33
C GLN A 282 7.69 53.04 -61.43
N ASN A 283 8.92 52.75 -61.87
CA ASN A 283 10.15 53.22 -61.24
C ASN A 283 10.53 54.66 -61.63
N ILE A 284 11.09 55.41 -60.68
CA ILE A 284 12.02 56.53 -60.93
C ILE A 284 13.25 56.33 -60.02
N PRO A 285 14.49 56.34 -60.54
CA PRO A 285 15.66 56.02 -59.74
C PRO A 285 16.24 57.24 -58.99
N GLN A 286 16.39 57.14 -57.67
CA GLN A 286 17.27 58.02 -56.89
C GLN A 286 18.38 57.20 -56.21
N LYS A 287 19.61 57.75 -56.21
CA LYS A 287 20.79 57.10 -55.60
C LYS A 287 20.76 57.27 -54.08
N VAL A 288 20.37 56.21 -53.36
CA VAL A 288 20.52 56.16 -51.89
C VAL A 288 22.01 55.99 -51.52
N SER A 289 22.49 56.73 -50.53
CA SER A 289 23.88 56.55 -50.06
C SER A 289 24.03 55.24 -49.29
N LYS A 290 25.14 54.52 -49.51
CA LYS A 290 25.38 53.20 -48.92
C LYS A 290 25.50 53.20 -47.38
N VAL A 291 25.67 54.36 -46.75
CA VAL A 291 25.73 54.52 -45.29
C VAL A 291 24.33 54.64 -44.69
N GLY A 292 23.43 55.41 -45.34
CA GLY A 292 22.06 55.61 -44.84
C GLY A 292 21.22 54.33 -44.86
N SER A 293 21.36 53.50 -45.90
CA SER A 293 20.65 52.22 -45.98
C SER A 293 21.13 51.20 -44.95
N VAL A 294 22.43 51.16 -44.63
CA VAL A 294 22.98 50.28 -43.57
C VAL A 294 22.47 50.71 -42.19
N ALA A 295 22.47 52.01 -41.89
CA ALA A 295 21.94 52.52 -40.62
C ALA A 295 20.45 52.20 -40.41
N LEU A 296 19.64 52.25 -41.48
CA LEU A 296 18.21 51.94 -41.45
C LEU A 296 17.95 50.42 -41.27
N VAL A 297 18.76 49.56 -41.88
CA VAL A 297 18.69 48.10 -41.64
C VAL A 297 19.08 47.76 -40.21
N ILE A 298 20.11 48.41 -39.65
CA ILE A 298 20.52 48.21 -38.25
C ILE A 298 19.42 48.67 -37.28
N SER A 299 18.81 49.84 -37.49
CA SER A 299 17.73 50.31 -36.61
C SER A 299 16.47 49.44 -36.69
N LEU A 300 16.12 48.92 -37.88
CA LEU A 300 15.06 47.92 -38.04
C LEU A 300 15.39 46.61 -37.31
N LEU A 301 16.62 46.11 -37.38
CA LEU A 301 17.02 44.88 -36.68
C LEU A 301 16.99 45.06 -35.15
N VAL A 302 17.47 46.20 -34.63
CA VAL A 302 17.40 46.51 -33.19
C VAL A 302 15.95 46.67 -32.73
N ALA A 303 15.11 47.40 -33.48
CA ALA A 303 13.68 47.52 -33.19
C ALA A 303 12.96 46.15 -33.23
N SER A 304 13.35 45.26 -34.16
CA SER A 304 12.81 43.90 -34.25
C SER A 304 13.21 43.05 -33.05
N GLY A 305 14.47 43.12 -32.62
CA GLY A 305 14.98 42.39 -31.45
C GLY A 305 14.33 42.84 -30.15
N VAL A 306 14.26 44.16 -29.91
CA VAL A 306 13.59 44.73 -28.73
C VAL A 306 12.08 44.42 -28.75
N GLY A 307 11.44 44.47 -29.92
CA GLY A 307 10.04 44.06 -30.08
C GLY A 307 9.80 42.58 -29.78
N TYR A 308 10.74 41.70 -30.16
CA TYR A 308 10.65 40.26 -29.88
C TYR A 308 10.84 39.95 -28.38
N GLU A 309 11.88 40.51 -27.75
CA GLU A 309 12.09 40.49 -26.28
C GLU A 309 10.82 40.93 -25.53
N PHE A 310 10.27 42.10 -25.89
CA PHE A 310 9.09 42.66 -25.26
C PHE A 310 7.85 41.76 -25.45
N TYR A 311 7.62 41.24 -26.66
CA TYR A 311 6.52 40.33 -26.96
C TYR A 311 6.63 39.00 -26.22
N GLN A 312 7.84 38.44 -26.12
CA GLN A 312 8.12 37.20 -25.38
C GLN A 312 7.84 37.40 -23.88
N LYS A 313 8.31 38.52 -23.30
CA LYS A 313 8.09 38.89 -21.89
C LYS A 313 6.61 39.13 -21.57
N LEU A 314 5.87 39.76 -22.49
CA LEU A 314 4.43 40.04 -22.36
C LEU A 314 3.58 38.75 -22.45
N ASN A 315 4.02 37.75 -23.22
CA ASN A 315 3.37 36.43 -23.23
C ASN A 315 3.77 35.55 -22.03
N ALA A 316 5.01 35.62 -21.55
CA ALA A 316 5.45 34.90 -20.33
C ALA A 316 4.58 35.27 -19.11
N GLY A 317 4.27 36.56 -18.93
CA GLY A 317 3.38 37.02 -17.87
C GLY A 317 1.96 36.44 -17.92
N LYS A 318 1.45 36.08 -19.12
CA LYS A 318 0.13 35.42 -19.24
C LYS A 318 0.18 33.96 -18.78
N VAL A 319 1.24 33.23 -19.15
CA VAL A 319 1.43 31.83 -18.75
C VAL A 319 1.56 31.71 -17.22
N GLN A 320 2.31 32.62 -16.59
CA GLN A 320 2.47 32.60 -15.14
C GLN A 320 1.16 32.95 -14.39
N ASN A 321 0.38 33.92 -14.88
CA ASN A 321 -0.95 34.20 -14.30
C ASN A 321 -1.93 33.02 -14.48
N LEU A 322 -1.88 32.28 -15.58
CA LEU A 322 -2.69 31.07 -15.76
C LEU A 322 -2.32 29.97 -14.75
N ALA A 323 -1.01 29.79 -14.47
CA ALA A 323 -0.56 28.85 -13.45
C ALA A 323 -0.99 29.26 -12.03
N VAL A 324 -0.87 30.56 -11.68
CA VAL A 324 -1.33 31.08 -10.38
C VAL A 324 -2.85 30.94 -10.23
N ASN A 325 -3.64 31.22 -11.27
CA ASN A 325 -5.08 31.05 -11.24
C ASN A 325 -5.48 29.58 -11.06
N ALA A 326 -4.84 28.66 -11.78
CA ALA A 326 -5.09 27.23 -11.63
C ALA A 326 -4.74 26.72 -10.21
N LEU A 327 -3.62 27.17 -9.65
CA LEU A 327 -3.22 26.85 -8.29
C LEU A 327 -4.17 27.45 -7.24
N THR A 328 -4.70 28.65 -7.50
CA THR A 328 -5.67 29.31 -6.60
C THR A 328 -7.01 28.56 -6.58
N GLU A 329 -7.50 28.13 -7.74
CA GLU A 329 -8.74 27.34 -7.84
C GLU A 329 -8.56 25.94 -7.22
N GLN A 330 -7.40 25.30 -7.37
CA GLN A 330 -7.08 24.05 -6.66
C GLN A 330 -7.08 24.22 -5.13
N ASN A 331 -6.48 25.29 -4.60
CA ASN A 331 -6.51 25.58 -3.16
C ASN A 331 -7.94 25.81 -2.64
N LYS A 332 -8.79 26.47 -3.44
CA LYS A 332 -10.20 26.72 -3.14
C LYS A 332 -11.02 25.42 -3.13
N ILE A 333 -10.82 24.52 -4.10
CA ILE A 333 -11.44 23.18 -4.11
C ILE A 333 -10.99 22.39 -2.87
N LEU A 334 -9.70 22.36 -2.58
CA LEU A 334 -9.15 21.66 -1.41
C LEU A 334 -9.68 22.22 -0.07
N GLN A 335 -9.92 23.53 0.02
CA GLN A 335 -10.59 24.15 1.17
C GLN A 335 -12.07 23.75 1.28
N GLN A 336 -12.77 23.57 0.15
CA GLN A 336 -14.15 23.05 0.16
C GLN A 336 -14.19 21.58 0.59
N GLU A 337 -13.30 20.74 0.07
CA GLU A 337 -13.16 19.32 0.49
C GLU A 337 -12.84 19.19 1.97
N LEU A 338 -11.95 20.03 2.52
CA LEU A 338 -11.66 20.07 3.96
C LEU A 338 -12.86 20.55 4.79
N GLN A 339 -13.72 21.42 4.26
CA GLN A 339 -14.95 21.83 4.93
C GLN A 339 -16.02 20.75 4.93
N THR A 340 -16.23 20.03 3.81
CA THR A 340 -17.16 18.88 3.79
C THR A 340 -16.66 17.73 4.65
N LEU A 341 -15.38 17.36 4.56
CA LEU A 341 -14.82 16.28 5.39
C LEU A 341 -14.94 16.60 6.89
N LYS A 342 -14.77 17.87 7.29
CA LYS A 342 -14.96 18.32 8.66
C LYS A 342 -16.44 18.32 9.11
N SER A 343 -17.38 18.61 8.21
CA SER A 343 -18.82 18.53 8.54
C SER A 343 -19.32 17.09 8.60
N GLU A 344 -18.76 16.19 7.78
CA GLU A 344 -18.96 14.73 7.85
C GLU A 344 -18.38 14.13 9.14
N GLN A 345 -17.17 14.55 9.55
CA GLN A 345 -16.59 14.15 10.84
C GLN A 345 -17.49 14.57 12.02
N LEU A 346 -18.01 15.80 11.99
CA LEU A 346 -18.87 16.32 13.05
C LEU A 346 -20.24 15.61 13.09
N SER A 347 -20.84 15.31 11.92
CA SER A 347 -22.11 14.57 11.87
C SER A 347 -21.95 13.11 12.27
N LEU A 348 -20.83 12.46 11.94
CA LEU A 348 -20.47 11.13 12.42
C LEU A 348 -20.28 11.11 13.94
N GLN A 349 -19.60 12.12 14.50
CA GLN A 349 -19.41 12.23 15.95
C GLN A 349 -20.73 12.49 16.69
N GLN A 350 -21.64 13.29 16.12
CA GLN A 350 -22.99 13.48 16.67
C GLN A 350 -23.82 12.19 16.57
N ALA A 351 -23.70 11.42 15.48
CA ALA A 351 -24.38 10.14 15.33
C ALA A 351 -23.89 9.09 16.35
N LEU A 352 -22.58 9.08 16.66
CA LEU A 352 -22.00 8.25 17.73
C LEU A 352 -22.59 8.61 19.10
N LEU A 353 -22.57 9.89 19.50
CA LEU A 353 -23.14 10.34 20.77
C LEU A 353 -24.63 9.98 20.90
N ASN A 354 -25.41 10.21 19.84
CA ASN A 354 -26.83 9.85 19.82
C ASN A 354 -27.05 8.33 19.92
N SER A 355 -26.13 7.51 19.38
CA SER A 355 -26.16 6.04 19.50
C SER A 355 -25.77 5.56 20.90
N GLU A 356 -24.78 6.19 21.54
CA GLU A 356 -24.37 5.88 22.91
C GLU A 356 -25.52 6.16 23.90
N GLU A 357 -26.23 7.28 23.74
CA GLU A 357 -27.40 7.60 24.55
C GLU A 357 -28.53 6.57 24.37
N GLN A 358 -28.84 6.17 23.13
CA GLN A 358 -29.84 5.11 22.87
C GLN A 358 -29.45 3.76 23.47
N ILE A 359 -28.16 3.39 23.39
CA ILE A 359 -27.64 2.16 24.01
C ILE A 359 -27.74 2.25 25.54
N ALA A 360 -27.41 3.39 26.15
CA ALA A 360 -27.54 3.61 27.59
C ALA A 360 -29.00 3.54 28.07
N MET A 361 -29.94 4.13 27.32
CA MET A 361 -31.38 4.02 27.61
C MET A 361 -31.87 2.58 27.51
N ALA A 362 -31.49 1.84 26.46
CA ALA A 362 -31.86 0.45 26.27
C ALA A 362 -31.26 -0.48 27.34
N LEU A 363 -30.02 -0.24 27.77
CA LEU A 363 -29.39 -0.94 28.89
C LEU A 363 -30.13 -0.67 30.21
N ASN A 364 -30.54 0.57 30.46
CA ASN A 364 -31.29 0.92 31.67
C ASN A 364 -32.69 0.29 31.67
N GLU A 365 -33.41 0.30 30.55
CA GLU A 365 -34.72 -0.36 30.44
C GLU A 365 -34.62 -1.87 30.69
N ASN A 366 -33.61 -2.53 30.10
CA ASN A 366 -33.34 -3.95 30.34
C ASN A 366 -32.92 -4.22 31.81
N SER A 367 -32.14 -3.33 32.43
CA SER A 367 -31.80 -3.41 33.86
C SER A 367 -33.05 -3.35 34.74
N VAL A 368 -33.97 -2.41 34.49
CA VAL A 368 -35.24 -2.29 35.21
C VAL A 368 -36.14 -3.51 35.00
N LYS A 369 -36.26 -4.03 33.76
CA LYS A 369 -36.97 -5.28 33.46
C LYS A 369 -36.37 -6.47 34.22
N ASN A 370 -35.05 -6.62 34.21
CA ASN A 370 -34.35 -7.69 34.91
C ASN A 370 -34.53 -7.59 36.44
N GLN A 371 -34.52 -6.38 37.02
CA GLN A 371 -34.86 -6.19 38.43
C GLN A 371 -36.31 -6.57 38.75
N GLN A 372 -37.27 -6.24 37.89
CA GLN A 372 -38.68 -6.61 38.08
C GLN A 372 -38.87 -8.13 38.01
N VAL A 373 -38.25 -8.81 37.02
CA VAL A 373 -38.29 -10.28 36.89
C VAL A 373 -37.63 -10.94 38.10
N LEU A 374 -36.46 -10.45 38.54
CA LEU A 374 -35.77 -10.96 39.74
C LEU A 374 -36.63 -10.79 40.99
N LYS A 375 -37.29 -9.64 41.17
CA LYS A 375 -38.16 -9.37 42.32
C LYS A 375 -39.39 -10.28 42.35
N ALA A 376 -39.99 -10.54 41.19
CA ALA A 376 -41.09 -11.50 41.05
C ALA A 376 -40.63 -12.96 41.29
N ALA A 377 -39.42 -13.33 40.83
CA ALA A 377 -38.83 -14.64 41.10
C ALA A 377 -38.55 -14.83 42.60
N LEU A 378 -37.98 -13.83 43.28
CA LEU A 378 -37.72 -13.87 44.73
C LEU A 378 -39.00 -14.02 45.55
N GLN A 379 -40.09 -13.33 45.21
CA GLN A 379 -41.39 -13.54 45.86
C GLN A 379 -41.92 -14.98 45.67
N LYS A 380 -41.65 -15.60 44.51
CA LYS A 380 -42.04 -16.99 44.21
C LYS A 380 -41.19 -18.01 44.95
N VAL A 381 -39.90 -17.73 45.15
CA VAL A 381 -38.99 -18.51 45.99
C VAL A 381 -39.37 -18.42 47.46
N GLN A 382 -39.74 -17.23 47.97
CA GLN A 382 -40.21 -17.05 49.36
C GLN A 382 -41.49 -17.83 49.70
N GLN A 383 -42.23 -18.31 48.71
CA GLN A 383 -43.42 -19.15 48.88
C GLN A 383 -43.14 -20.65 48.69
N SER A 384 -41.90 -21.02 48.34
CA SER A 384 -41.47 -22.39 48.08
C SER A 384 -40.64 -22.92 49.26
N GLY A 385 -40.96 -24.11 49.76
CA GLY A 385 -40.23 -24.73 50.87
C GLY A 385 -38.75 -24.99 50.54
N ASN A 386 -37.87 -24.90 51.55
CA ASN A 386 -36.40 -24.86 51.42
C ASN A 386 -35.80 -26.20 50.93
N THR A 387 -36.03 -26.48 49.65
CA THR A 387 -35.66 -27.70 48.93
C THR A 387 -34.69 -27.34 47.82
N LEU A 388 -33.52 -28.01 47.81
CA LEU A 388 -32.44 -27.70 46.87
C LEU A 388 -32.87 -28.04 45.43
N ASN A 389 -33.08 -27.01 44.61
CA ASN A 389 -33.55 -27.16 43.24
C ASN A 389 -32.38 -27.51 42.30
N PRO A 390 -32.36 -28.71 41.65
CA PRO A 390 -31.25 -29.07 40.77
C PRO A 390 -31.10 -28.16 39.55
N GLN A 391 -32.18 -27.50 39.10
CA GLN A 391 -32.12 -26.52 38.01
C GLN A 391 -31.44 -25.21 38.43
N GLU A 392 -31.49 -24.82 39.71
CA GLU A 392 -30.76 -23.65 40.22
C GLU A 392 -29.26 -23.94 40.29
N VAL A 393 -28.87 -25.06 40.90
CA VAL A 393 -27.48 -25.57 40.92
C VAL A 393 -26.91 -25.66 39.50
N THR A 394 -27.63 -26.27 38.57
CA THR A 394 -27.19 -26.46 37.17
C THR A 394 -27.22 -25.18 36.34
N SER A 395 -27.97 -24.13 36.74
CA SER A 395 -27.95 -22.83 36.04
C SER A 395 -26.86 -21.90 36.57
N LEU A 396 -26.58 -21.91 37.89
CA LEU A 396 -25.41 -21.24 38.46
C LEU A 396 -24.10 -21.82 37.92
N GLN A 397 -23.98 -23.15 37.82
CA GLN A 397 -22.82 -23.79 37.18
C GLN A 397 -22.63 -23.35 35.73
N ARG A 398 -23.70 -23.35 34.91
CA ARG A 398 -23.66 -22.87 33.52
C ARG A 398 -23.36 -21.37 33.42
N MET A 399 -23.77 -20.56 34.40
CA MET A 399 -23.42 -19.13 34.47
C MET A 399 -21.92 -18.95 34.79
N ALA A 400 -21.36 -19.73 35.71
CA ALA A 400 -19.93 -19.73 35.99
C ALA A 400 -19.11 -20.13 34.74
N GLU A 401 -19.52 -21.20 34.06
CA GLU A 401 -18.91 -21.64 32.79
C GLU A 401 -19.02 -20.57 31.68
N PHE A 402 -20.18 -19.93 31.54
CA PHE A 402 -20.36 -18.85 30.56
C PHE A 402 -19.43 -17.65 30.85
N LYS A 403 -19.34 -17.21 32.11
CA LYS A 403 -18.41 -16.15 32.52
C LYS A 403 -16.95 -16.53 32.30
N LEU A 404 -16.59 -17.79 32.54
CA LEU A 404 -15.23 -18.28 32.35
C LEU A 404 -14.84 -18.32 30.88
N TRP A 405 -15.68 -18.90 30.03
CA TRP A 405 -15.34 -19.26 28.65
C TRP A 405 -15.72 -18.21 27.61
N ALA A 406 -16.83 -17.49 27.80
CA ALA A 406 -17.32 -16.49 26.85
C ALA A 406 -16.89 -15.06 27.21
N GLU A 407 -16.97 -14.68 28.50
CA GLU A 407 -16.61 -13.33 28.95
C GLU A 407 -15.13 -13.20 29.38
N GLN A 408 -14.49 -14.33 29.73
CA GLN A 408 -13.18 -14.37 30.40
C GLN A 408 -13.17 -13.49 31.65
N ASP A 409 -14.22 -13.65 32.46
CA ASP A 409 -14.46 -12.97 33.73
C ASP A 409 -14.21 -13.95 34.90
N TYR A 410 -12.94 -14.15 35.23
CA TYR A 410 -12.50 -15.07 36.28
C TYR A 410 -13.01 -14.66 37.67
N LEU A 411 -13.14 -13.36 37.94
CA LEU A 411 -13.66 -12.82 39.20
C LEU A 411 -15.17 -13.05 39.33
N GLY A 412 -15.94 -12.80 38.25
CA GLY A 412 -17.36 -13.12 38.21
C GLY A 412 -17.64 -14.62 38.24
N THR A 413 -16.79 -15.45 37.60
CA THR A 413 -16.84 -16.91 37.72
C THR A 413 -16.67 -17.33 39.19
N SER A 414 -15.64 -16.81 39.87
CA SER A 414 -15.40 -17.05 41.30
C SER A 414 -16.58 -16.59 42.16
N ALA A 415 -17.18 -15.42 41.87
CA ALA A 415 -18.36 -14.93 42.58
C ALA A 415 -19.61 -15.82 42.39
N VAL A 416 -19.84 -16.34 41.18
CA VAL A 416 -20.94 -17.26 40.90
C VAL A 416 -20.71 -18.63 41.56
N LEU A 417 -19.47 -19.14 41.57
CA LEU A 417 -19.12 -20.36 42.28
C LEU A 417 -19.22 -20.21 43.81
N LYS A 418 -18.84 -19.06 44.38
CA LYS A 418 -19.07 -18.71 45.79
C LYS A 418 -20.57 -18.68 46.13
N ARG A 419 -21.41 -18.16 45.22
CA ARG A 419 -22.88 -18.22 45.36
C ARG A 419 -23.40 -19.65 45.26
N LEU A 420 -22.79 -20.50 44.43
CA LEU A 420 -23.16 -21.91 44.30
C LEU A 420 -22.78 -22.72 45.56
N ASP A 421 -21.58 -22.53 46.12
CA ASP A 421 -21.21 -23.15 47.40
C ASP A 421 -22.15 -22.75 48.55
N SER A 422 -22.51 -21.45 48.61
CA SER A 422 -23.49 -20.89 49.54
C SER A 422 -24.93 -21.37 49.31
N LEU A 423 -25.26 -21.94 48.14
CA LEU A 423 -26.56 -22.60 47.90
C LEU A 423 -26.52 -24.06 48.37
N LEU A 424 -25.34 -24.69 48.36
CA LEU A 424 -25.14 -26.10 48.71
C LEU A 424 -24.81 -26.31 50.19
N SER A 425 -24.49 -25.26 50.94
CA SER A 425 -23.98 -25.35 52.32
C SER A 425 -24.95 -25.96 53.32
N ASP A 426 -26.24 -25.71 53.12
CA ASP A 426 -27.29 -25.99 54.11
C ASP A 426 -27.99 -27.34 53.86
N HIS A 427 -27.50 -28.10 52.87
CA HIS A 427 -28.10 -29.35 52.41
C HIS A 427 -27.14 -30.54 52.58
N PRO A 428 -27.59 -31.65 53.20
CA PRO A 428 -26.75 -32.84 53.36
C PRO A 428 -26.46 -33.54 52.03
N GLY A 429 -25.32 -34.21 51.94
CA GLY A 429 -24.89 -34.97 50.74
C GLY A 429 -24.14 -34.16 49.69
N THR A 430 -23.99 -32.83 49.84
CA THR A 430 -23.31 -31.95 48.86
C THR A 430 -21.78 -31.94 48.97
N LEU A 431 -21.17 -32.69 49.88
CA LEU A 431 -19.78 -32.50 50.32
C LEU A 431 -18.73 -32.60 49.19
N GLU A 432 -18.76 -33.65 48.37
CA GLU A 432 -17.81 -33.78 47.23
C GLU A 432 -17.95 -32.64 46.22
N LEU A 433 -19.19 -32.22 45.95
CA LEU A 433 -19.48 -31.13 45.02
C LEU A 433 -18.95 -29.79 45.57
N ARG A 434 -19.17 -29.52 46.87
CA ARG A 434 -18.62 -28.33 47.56
C ARG A 434 -17.08 -28.35 47.59
N GLN A 435 -16.45 -29.51 47.74
CA GLN A 435 -14.99 -29.64 47.64
C GLN A 435 -14.47 -29.25 46.25
N ALA A 436 -15.08 -29.77 45.18
CA ALA A 436 -14.73 -29.40 43.81
C ALA A 436 -14.91 -27.89 43.54
N ILE A 437 -16.06 -27.33 43.94
CA ILE A 437 -16.33 -25.88 43.82
C ILE A 437 -15.32 -25.04 44.62
N THR A 438 -14.94 -25.47 45.82
CA THR A 438 -13.94 -24.78 46.65
C THR A 438 -12.56 -24.79 45.99
N GLN A 439 -12.16 -25.90 45.36
CA GLN A 439 -10.89 -26.00 44.62
C GLN A 439 -10.90 -25.13 43.35
N ASP A 440 -12.02 -25.02 42.66
CA ASP A 440 -12.19 -24.13 41.51
C ASP A 440 -12.15 -22.65 41.92
N ILE A 441 -12.82 -22.27 43.02
CA ILE A 441 -12.74 -20.93 43.61
C ILE A 441 -11.29 -20.58 43.96
N GLN A 442 -10.56 -21.47 44.62
CA GLN A 442 -9.14 -21.26 44.93
C GLN A 442 -8.28 -21.13 43.67
N THR A 443 -8.60 -21.88 42.61
CA THR A 443 -7.88 -21.79 41.33
C THR A 443 -8.11 -20.42 40.67
N LEU A 444 -9.34 -19.90 40.71
CA LEU A 444 -9.72 -18.61 40.14
C LEU A 444 -9.22 -17.41 40.96
N ASP A 445 -9.32 -17.46 42.29
CA ASP A 445 -8.89 -16.36 43.18
C ASP A 445 -7.36 -16.16 43.17
N ASN A 446 -6.59 -17.17 42.76
CA ASN A 446 -5.15 -17.07 42.55
C ASN A 446 -4.76 -16.40 41.20
N ILE A 447 -5.72 -16.15 40.30
CA ILE A 447 -5.45 -15.48 39.02
C ILE A 447 -5.32 -13.97 39.27
N LYS A 448 -4.09 -13.47 39.19
CA LYS A 448 -3.82 -12.02 39.29
C LYS A 448 -4.45 -11.30 38.08
N PRO A 449 -5.35 -10.31 38.28
CA PRO A 449 -5.91 -9.54 37.18
C PRO A 449 -4.84 -8.63 36.56
N VAL A 450 -4.93 -8.43 35.24
CA VAL A 450 -4.09 -7.46 34.52
C VAL A 450 -4.55 -6.04 34.87
N ALA A 451 -3.61 -5.16 35.24
CA ALA A 451 -3.88 -3.79 35.67
C ALA A 451 -4.12 -2.83 34.48
N THR A 452 -5.10 -3.16 33.63
CA THR A 452 -5.39 -2.49 32.34
C THR A 452 -5.45 -0.96 32.43
N GLU A 453 -6.13 -0.39 33.43
CA GLU A 453 -6.23 1.07 33.60
C GLU A 453 -4.87 1.72 33.89
N ALA A 454 -4.06 1.14 34.78
CA ALA A 454 -2.74 1.67 35.12
C ALA A 454 -1.79 1.62 33.91
N ILE A 455 -1.84 0.53 33.14
CA ILE A 455 -1.06 0.34 31.92
C ILE A 455 -1.52 1.32 30.81
N TYR A 456 -2.84 1.53 30.65
CA TYR A 456 -3.40 2.52 29.73
C TYR A 456 -2.97 3.96 30.09
N LEU A 457 -2.95 4.31 31.38
CA LEU A 457 -2.48 5.61 31.87
C LEU A 457 -0.98 5.82 31.64
N GLN A 458 -0.16 4.77 31.80
CA GLN A 458 1.26 4.82 31.44
C GLN A 458 1.46 5.04 29.93
N LEU A 459 0.74 4.32 29.06
CA LEU A 459 0.74 4.55 27.61
C LEU A 459 0.36 5.99 27.25
N ASN A 460 -0.72 6.51 27.85
CA ASN A 460 -1.17 7.90 27.67
C ASN A 460 -0.11 8.93 28.11
N SER A 461 0.68 8.62 29.15
CA SER A 461 1.80 9.46 29.58
C SER A 461 2.91 9.57 28.54
N VAL A 462 3.11 8.53 27.72
CA VAL A 462 4.05 8.58 26.58
C VAL A 462 3.47 9.41 25.43
N ILE A 463 2.19 9.23 25.07
CA ILE A 463 1.51 10.06 24.05
C ILE A 463 1.61 11.55 24.38
N LYS A 464 1.48 11.93 25.65
CA LYS A 464 1.58 13.33 26.10
C LYS A 464 2.98 13.91 26.08
N ARG A 465 4.02 13.06 26.12
CA ARG A 465 5.43 13.47 26.10
C ARG A 465 6.04 13.49 24.71
N ILE A 466 5.48 12.73 23.75
CA ILE A 466 6.17 12.46 22.48
C ILE A 466 6.36 13.69 21.57
N ASP A 467 5.61 14.77 21.79
CA ASP A 467 5.82 16.04 21.09
C ASP A 467 7.01 16.85 21.67
N ASP A 468 7.47 16.54 22.89
CA ASP A 468 8.51 17.28 23.62
C ASP A 468 9.94 16.73 23.42
N LEU A 469 10.11 15.53 22.82
CA LEU A 469 11.43 14.90 22.70
C LEU A 469 12.29 15.58 21.62
N VAL A 470 13.58 15.71 21.93
CA VAL A 470 14.57 16.27 21.01
C VAL A 470 14.94 15.23 19.94
N PHE A 471 14.63 15.52 18.67
CA PHE A 471 15.07 14.71 17.53
C PHE A 471 16.60 14.65 17.44
N ASN A 472 17.12 13.53 16.92
CA ASN A 472 18.56 13.33 16.70
C ASN A 472 19.08 14.19 15.54
N ALA A 473 19.26 15.48 15.78
CA ALA A 473 19.96 16.39 14.89
C ALA A 473 21.48 16.27 15.12
N VAL A 474 22.22 16.03 14.04
CA VAL A 474 23.69 16.07 14.01
C VAL A 474 24.16 17.43 14.52
N ASN A 475 24.85 17.45 15.66
CA ASN A 475 25.58 18.63 16.09
C ASN A 475 26.72 18.84 15.09
N LEU A 476 26.69 19.93 14.32
CA LEU A 476 27.90 20.39 13.65
C LEU A 476 28.93 20.72 14.75
N PRO A 477 30.23 20.42 14.55
CA PRO A 477 31.27 21.05 15.34
C PRO A 477 31.13 22.58 15.23
N GLU A 478 31.42 23.31 16.30
CA GLU A 478 31.64 24.76 16.16
C GLU A 478 32.71 24.98 15.09
N GLU A 479 32.51 25.99 14.22
CA GLU A 479 33.48 26.29 13.16
C GLU A 479 34.81 26.71 13.78
N ALA A 480 35.73 25.76 13.89
CA ALA A 480 37.11 26.01 14.28
C ALA A 480 37.65 27.07 13.31
N SER A 481 37.94 28.27 13.83
CA SER A 481 38.16 29.45 13.00
C SER A 481 39.38 29.26 12.10
N ILE A 482 39.11 28.92 10.83
CA ILE A 482 40.14 28.65 9.83
C ILE A 482 40.92 29.95 9.62
N SER A 483 42.13 30.00 10.16
CA SER A 483 43.07 31.07 9.88
C SER A 483 43.44 31.02 8.40
N ASP A 484 42.97 32.00 7.64
CA ASP A 484 43.22 32.15 6.21
C ASP A 484 44.73 32.39 5.96
N GLU A 485 45.48 31.31 5.70
CA GLU A 485 46.93 31.37 5.41
C GLU A 485 47.24 32.24 4.16
N ASN A 486 46.24 32.47 3.29
CA ASN A 486 46.34 33.34 2.13
C ASN A 486 45.72 34.72 2.39
N ALA A 487 45.59 35.16 3.65
CA ALA A 487 45.27 36.55 3.99
C ALA A 487 46.22 37.52 3.28
N LEU A 488 45.72 38.73 2.97
CA LEU A 488 46.52 39.78 2.34
C LEU A 488 47.08 40.71 3.43
N SER A 489 48.36 41.01 3.35
CA SER A 489 49.01 42.03 4.18
C SER A 489 48.54 43.42 3.75
N GLU A 490 48.28 44.31 4.72
CA GLU A 490 48.01 45.73 4.43
C GLU A 490 49.30 46.53 4.16
N ASP A 491 50.49 45.93 4.33
CA ASP A 491 51.76 46.57 4.00
C ASP A 491 52.00 46.58 2.47
N VAL A 492 52.33 47.76 1.94
CA VAL A 492 52.59 47.98 0.51
C VAL A 492 53.89 47.30 0.05
N SER A 493 54.83 47.03 0.96
CA SER A 493 56.09 46.33 0.66
C SER A 493 55.90 44.83 0.41
N ASP A 494 54.83 44.22 0.95
CA ASP A 494 54.48 42.80 0.76
C ASP A 494 53.82 42.48 -0.60
N TRP A 495 53.86 43.40 -1.57
CA TRP A 495 53.18 43.25 -2.88
C TRP A 495 53.47 41.92 -3.59
N GLN A 496 54.69 41.39 -3.50
CA GLN A 496 55.08 40.10 -4.08
C GLN A 496 54.42 38.90 -3.37
N GLN A 497 54.25 38.98 -2.05
CA GLN A 497 53.54 38.00 -1.22
C GLN A 497 52.04 38.06 -1.52
N ASN A 498 51.46 39.27 -1.54
CA ASN A 498 50.04 39.51 -1.82
C ASN A 498 49.61 39.06 -3.22
N ILE A 499 50.45 39.21 -4.25
CA ILE A 499 50.19 38.66 -5.59
C ILE A 499 50.19 37.13 -5.56
N ARG A 500 51.09 36.49 -4.80
CA ARG A 500 51.13 35.02 -4.66
C ARG A 500 49.90 34.48 -3.93
N ASN A 501 49.51 35.09 -2.82
CA ASN A 501 48.32 34.72 -2.05
C ASN A 501 47.04 34.94 -2.89
N SER A 502 47.01 35.98 -3.72
CA SER A 502 45.93 36.22 -4.69
C SER A 502 45.88 35.15 -5.79
N TRP A 503 47.03 34.72 -6.33
CA TRP A 503 47.09 33.64 -7.32
C TRP A 503 46.64 32.30 -6.73
N ASN A 504 47.07 31.97 -5.50
CA ASN A 504 46.60 30.79 -4.78
C ASN A 504 45.08 30.81 -4.61
N LYS A 505 44.52 31.90 -4.08
CA LYS A 505 43.06 32.08 -3.92
C LYS A 505 42.28 31.98 -5.23
N ILE A 506 42.85 32.43 -6.35
CA ILE A 506 42.26 32.22 -7.68
C ILE A 506 42.25 30.71 -8.02
N VAL A 507 43.38 30.01 -7.90
CA VAL A 507 43.45 28.56 -8.19
C VAL A 507 42.50 27.75 -7.30
N ASP A 508 42.49 28.01 -5.99
CA ASP A 508 41.61 27.34 -5.03
C ASP A 508 40.12 27.59 -5.35
N SER A 509 39.76 28.80 -5.80
CA SER A 509 38.38 29.12 -6.21
C SER A 509 37.92 28.35 -7.45
N PHE A 510 38.84 27.94 -8.32
CA PHE A 510 38.54 27.14 -9.52
C PHE A 510 38.64 25.62 -9.27
N ILE A 511 39.38 25.16 -8.26
CA ILE A 511 39.57 23.72 -7.95
C ILE A 511 39.35 23.45 -6.46
N THR A 512 38.10 23.53 -6.00
CA THR A 512 37.73 23.22 -4.61
C THR A 512 37.66 21.69 -4.36
N ILE A 513 38.78 21.07 -3.98
CA ILE A 513 38.83 19.65 -3.63
C ILE A 513 38.23 19.40 -2.23
N ARG A 514 36.90 19.35 -2.16
CA ARG A 514 36.16 19.00 -0.93
C ARG A 514 36.33 17.51 -0.60
N HIS A 515 37.33 17.20 0.21
CA HIS A 515 37.47 15.90 0.87
C HIS A 515 36.30 15.72 1.85
N HIS A 516 35.29 14.94 1.46
CA HIS A 516 34.18 14.56 2.34
C HIS A 516 34.61 13.34 3.16
N GLU A 517 35.51 13.54 4.12
CA GLU A 517 35.95 12.46 5.00
C GLU A 517 34.90 12.12 6.08
N GLY A 518 34.48 10.86 6.09
CA GLY A 518 34.20 10.14 7.34
C GLY A 518 32.88 10.38 8.07
N VAL A 519 32.05 11.35 7.70
CA VAL A 519 30.74 11.57 8.35
C VAL A 519 29.60 11.28 7.38
N LEU A 520 28.77 10.27 7.71
CA LEU A 520 27.42 10.18 7.16
C LEU A 520 26.62 11.36 7.71
N ILE A 521 26.45 12.41 6.90
CA ILE A 521 25.45 13.45 7.17
C ILE A 521 24.10 12.82 6.86
N GLU A 522 23.52 12.14 7.86
CA GLU A 522 22.11 11.78 7.82
C GLU A 522 21.30 13.06 7.56
N PRO A 523 20.45 13.09 6.51
CA PRO A 523 19.77 14.32 6.12
C PRO A 523 18.87 14.77 7.27
N LEU A 524 19.04 16.01 7.72
CA LEU A 524 18.24 16.61 8.79
C LEU A 524 16.75 16.46 8.46
N LEU A 525 16.07 15.56 9.19
CA LEU A 525 14.66 15.23 9.01
C LEU A 525 13.84 16.50 8.86
N THR A 526 13.11 16.65 7.75
CA THR A 526 12.24 17.82 7.55
C THR A 526 11.15 17.87 8.62
N ASP A 527 10.56 19.04 8.88
CA ASP A 527 9.43 19.17 9.81
C ASP A 527 8.28 18.21 9.49
N ARG A 528 8.08 17.89 8.21
CA ARG A 528 7.09 16.91 7.76
C ARG A 528 7.47 15.48 8.17
N GLU A 529 8.73 15.09 8.02
CA GLU A 529 9.21 13.76 8.42
C GLU A 529 9.23 13.61 9.95
N ARG A 530 9.72 14.63 10.68
CA ARG A 530 9.62 14.71 12.14
C ARG A 530 8.17 14.52 12.60
N HIS A 531 7.23 15.28 12.04
CA HIS A 531 5.82 15.15 12.36
C HIS A 531 5.26 13.75 12.03
N LEU A 532 5.62 13.16 10.88
CA LEU A 532 5.18 11.81 10.51
C LEU A 532 5.74 10.72 11.45
N ILE A 533 6.96 10.86 11.94
CA ILE A 533 7.56 9.98 12.96
C ILE A 533 6.75 10.08 14.26
N THR A 534 6.51 11.29 14.76
CA THR A 534 5.73 11.52 16.00
C THR A 534 4.29 11.00 15.87
N GLN A 535 3.62 11.23 14.73
CA GLN A 535 2.27 10.69 14.49
C GLN A 535 2.26 9.16 14.39
N ARG A 536 3.29 8.54 13.79
CA ARG A 536 3.41 7.07 13.75
C ARG A 536 3.62 6.49 15.15
N ILE A 537 4.41 7.15 16.00
CA ILE A 537 4.57 6.74 17.40
C ILE A 537 3.23 6.86 18.15
N LYS A 538 2.51 7.98 18.00
CA LYS A 538 1.18 8.14 18.60
C LYS A 538 0.21 7.04 18.16
N LEU A 539 0.14 6.76 16.86
CA LEU A 539 -0.68 5.68 16.29
C LEU A 539 -0.32 4.31 16.88
N ASN A 540 0.97 3.99 17.00
CA ASN A 540 1.42 2.74 17.62
C ASN A 540 1.02 2.66 19.11
N ILE A 541 1.14 3.75 19.88
CA ILE A 541 0.74 3.75 21.29
C ILE A 541 -0.79 3.62 21.44
N THR A 542 -1.58 4.27 20.58
CA THR A 542 -3.04 4.06 20.51
C THR A 542 -3.36 2.62 20.14
N GLN A 543 -2.66 2.02 19.16
CA GLN A 543 -2.83 0.59 18.84
C GLN A 543 -2.50 -0.32 20.05
N ALA A 544 -1.50 0.04 20.87
CA ALA A 544 -1.23 -0.67 22.12
C ALA A 544 -2.36 -0.48 23.14
N GLN A 545 -2.95 0.71 23.26
CA GLN A 545 -4.12 0.97 24.11
C GLN A 545 -5.34 0.15 23.65
N ASP A 546 -5.65 0.15 22.35
CA ASP A 546 -6.76 -0.63 21.78
C ASP A 546 -6.55 -2.14 21.95
N ALA A 547 -5.32 -2.62 21.72
CA ALA A 547 -4.96 -4.02 21.93
C ALA A 547 -5.04 -4.44 23.40
N LEU A 548 -4.67 -3.54 24.33
CA LEU A 548 -4.80 -3.78 25.77
C LEU A 548 -6.27 -3.93 26.18
N MET A 549 -7.13 -3.01 25.72
CA MET A 549 -8.57 -3.07 25.99
C MET A 549 -9.23 -4.30 25.33
N GLY A 550 -8.80 -4.65 24.11
CA GLY A 550 -9.24 -5.81 23.36
C GLY A 550 -8.60 -7.14 23.79
N LYS A 551 -7.94 -7.23 24.96
CA LYS A 551 -7.28 -8.44 25.51
C LYS A 551 -6.20 -9.08 24.59
N GLN A 552 -5.63 -8.32 23.65
CA GLN A 552 -4.73 -8.77 22.57
C GLN A 552 -3.25 -8.51 22.87
N ALA A 553 -2.69 -9.22 23.86
CA ALA A 553 -1.30 -9.07 24.31
C ALA A 553 -0.24 -9.06 23.19
N SER A 554 -0.39 -9.92 22.16
CA SER A 554 0.56 -9.96 21.03
C SER A 554 0.60 -8.64 20.25
N ILE A 555 -0.55 -8.01 19.99
CA ILE A 555 -0.59 -6.74 19.25
C ILE A 555 -0.04 -5.61 20.12
N TYR A 556 -0.35 -5.60 21.43
CA TYR A 556 0.24 -4.68 22.40
C TYR A 556 1.77 -4.69 22.38
N PHE A 557 2.40 -5.87 22.49
CA PHE A 557 3.87 -5.96 22.52
C PHE A 557 4.51 -5.59 21.17
N ASN A 558 3.88 -5.94 20.04
CA ASN A 558 4.34 -5.52 18.72
C ASN A 558 4.30 -3.99 18.57
N ALA A 559 3.21 -3.35 18.99
CA ALA A 559 3.04 -1.90 18.91
C ALA A 559 3.96 -1.12 19.87
N LEU A 560 4.24 -1.67 21.06
CA LEU A 560 5.29 -1.17 21.95
C LEU A 560 6.69 -1.28 21.34
N ASN A 561 7.03 -2.43 20.75
CA ASN A 561 8.34 -2.63 20.13
C ASN A 561 8.55 -1.71 18.92
N ASP A 562 7.50 -1.53 18.09
CA ASP A 562 7.50 -0.58 16.99
C ASP A 562 7.63 0.88 17.47
N THR A 563 7.00 1.23 18.59
CA THR A 563 7.19 2.53 19.27
C THR A 563 8.64 2.72 19.74
N LYS A 564 9.15 1.75 20.52
CA LYS A 564 10.48 1.76 21.12
C LYS A 564 11.58 1.85 20.06
N ARG A 565 11.43 1.14 18.93
CA ARG A 565 12.33 1.27 17.78
C ARG A 565 12.36 2.69 17.24
N LEU A 566 11.19 3.30 16.95
CA LEU A 566 11.13 4.67 16.40
C LEU A 566 11.68 5.73 17.37
N VAL A 567 11.49 5.55 18.69
CA VAL A 567 12.11 6.41 19.71
C VAL A 567 13.64 6.27 19.72
N ASN A 568 14.15 5.05 19.63
CA ASN A 568 15.59 4.77 19.59
C ASN A 568 16.26 5.21 18.27
N GLU A 569 15.53 5.21 17.16
CA GLU A 569 16.02 5.50 15.81
C GLU A 569 16.11 7.01 15.52
N TYR A 570 15.17 7.82 16.03
CA TYR A 570 15.02 9.22 15.62
C TYR A 570 15.20 10.30 16.70
N PHE A 571 15.35 9.93 17.98
CA PHE A 571 15.44 10.88 19.10
C PHE A 571 16.75 10.75 19.90
N LYS A 572 17.16 11.83 20.57
CA LYS A 572 18.43 11.91 21.30
C LYS A 572 18.43 11.02 22.54
N GLN A 573 19.26 9.97 22.54
CA GLN A 573 19.31 8.98 23.62
C GLN A 573 19.93 9.55 24.93
N ASP A 574 20.64 10.67 24.81
CA ASP A 574 21.24 11.44 25.90
C ASP A 574 20.30 12.52 26.48
N ASP A 575 19.13 12.76 25.88
CA ASP A 575 18.08 13.65 26.43
C ASP A 575 17.29 12.97 27.57
N ASP A 576 16.98 13.73 28.62
CA ASP A 576 16.30 13.21 29.82
C ASP A 576 14.81 12.94 29.59
N ALA A 577 14.13 13.69 28.71
CA ALA A 577 12.73 13.39 28.37
C ALA A 577 12.64 12.05 27.61
N THR A 578 13.55 11.83 26.66
CA THR A 578 13.72 10.61 25.88
C THR A 578 14.05 9.41 26.77
N LYS A 579 15.00 9.54 27.72
CA LYS A 579 15.31 8.48 28.71
C LYS A 579 14.09 8.05 29.51
N VAL A 580 13.28 8.99 29.99
CA VAL A 580 12.07 8.67 30.77
C VAL A 580 11.02 7.95 29.92
N VAL A 581 10.87 8.31 28.63
CA VAL A 581 10.00 7.58 27.69
C VAL A 581 10.52 6.16 27.46
N ILE A 582 11.81 5.98 27.16
CA ILE A 582 12.43 4.66 26.94
C ILE A 582 12.28 3.78 28.20
N GLN A 583 12.51 4.32 29.40
CA GLN A 583 12.34 3.60 30.66
C GLN A 583 10.88 3.21 30.92
N THR A 584 9.92 4.06 30.54
CA THR A 584 8.48 3.76 30.64
C THR A 584 8.09 2.62 29.70
N LEU A 585 8.52 2.68 28.44
CA LEU A 585 8.32 1.61 27.45
C LEU A 585 8.98 0.29 27.89
N ALA A 586 10.19 0.34 28.45
CA ALA A 586 10.92 -0.82 28.96
C ALA A 586 10.40 -1.36 30.31
N ASN A 587 9.44 -0.68 30.94
CA ASN A 587 8.66 -1.21 32.07
C ASN A 587 7.38 -1.87 31.56
N LEU A 588 6.64 -1.20 30.66
CA LEU A 588 5.45 -1.72 29.98
C LEU A 588 5.71 -3.06 29.25
N GLU A 589 6.87 -3.19 28.60
CA GLU A 589 7.34 -4.40 27.92
C GLU A 589 7.56 -5.60 28.87
N LYS A 590 7.67 -5.37 30.19
CA LYS A 590 7.84 -6.41 31.21
C LYS A 590 6.52 -6.83 31.89
N GLU A 591 5.41 -6.17 31.60
CA GLU A 591 4.12 -6.48 32.21
C GLU A 591 3.59 -7.84 31.73
N SER A 592 3.17 -8.69 32.67
CA SER A 592 2.71 -10.06 32.37
C SER A 592 1.25 -10.07 31.91
N LEU A 593 0.99 -9.69 30.65
CA LEU A 593 -0.34 -9.61 30.04
C LEU A 593 -1.00 -10.98 29.75
N ASN A 594 -1.21 -11.79 30.79
CA ASN A 594 -1.96 -13.04 30.68
C ASN A 594 -3.48 -12.79 30.77
N PHE A 595 -4.09 -12.37 29.66
CA PHE A 595 -5.53 -12.13 29.58
C PHE A 595 -6.40 -13.40 29.52
N ASN A 596 -5.80 -14.56 29.20
CA ASN A 596 -6.55 -15.78 28.90
C ASN A 596 -5.87 -17.04 29.48
N PRO A 597 -5.66 -17.11 30.82
CA PRO A 597 -5.14 -18.30 31.49
C PRO A 597 -6.01 -19.53 31.23
N GLN A 598 -5.37 -20.68 31.02
CA GLN A 598 -6.06 -21.96 30.96
C GLN A 598 -6.50 -22.38 32.37
N VAL A 599 -7.81 -22.46 32.58
CA VAL A 599 -8.47 -22.90 33.81
C VAL A 599 -9.40 -24.05 33.43
N THR A 600 -9.69 -24.99 34.34
CA THR A 600 -10.68 -26.05 34.09
C THR A 600 -11.42 -26.38 35.37
N LEU A 601 -12.74 -26.19 35.36
CA LEU A 601 -13.60 -26.39 36.53
C LEU A 601 -13.80 -27.88 36.80
N GLN A 602 -13.43 -28.32 38.00
CA GLN A 602 -13.74 -29.65 38.52
C GLN A 602 -15.23 -29.79 38.84
N SER A 603 -15.90 -28.68 39.20
CA SER A 603 -17.32 -28.64 39.55
C SER A 603 -18.23 -29.03 38.38
N THR A 604 -17.85 -28.74 37.12
CA THR A 604 -18.67 -29.02 35.92
C THR A 604 -19.17 -30.46 35.87
N GLN A 605 -18.27 -31.43 36.03
CA GLN A 605 -18.62 -32.84 35.99
C GLN A 605 -19.36 -33.27 37.27
N LYS A 606 -18.97 -32.76 38.45
CA LYS A 606 -19.62 -33.09 39.73
C LYS A 606 -21.06 -32.55 39.84
N VAL A 607 -21.36 -31.36 39.31
CA VAL A 607 -22.74 -30.84 39.22
C VAL A 607 -23.59 -31.74 38.32
N LYS A 608 -23.02 -32.17 37.18
CA LYS A 608 -23.70 -33.04 36.23
C LYS A 608 -23.98 -34.44 36.79
N GLU A 609 -23.06 -35.00 37.57
CA GLU A 609 -23.24 -36.26 38.31
C GLU A 609 -24.28 -36.14 39.43
N TRP A 610 -24.30 -35.00 40.14
CA TRP A 610 -25.23 -34.76 41.25
C TRP A 610 -26.67 -34.42 40.77
N ALA A 611 -26.84 -33.95 39.54
CA ALA A 611 -28.13 -33.56 38.96
C ALA A 611 -28.81 -34.66 38.11
N GLN A 612 -28.35 -35.92 38.21
CA GLN A 612 -28.89 -37.10 37.53
C GLN A 612 -29.57 -38.08 38.49
#